data_AF-A0A7D5VIH3-F1
#
_entry.id   AF-A0A7D5VIH3-F1
#
_cell.length_a   1.000
_cell.length_b   1.000
_cell.length_c   1.000
_cell.angle_alpha   90.00
_cell.angle_beta   90.00
_cell.angle_gamma   90.00
#
_symmetry.space_group_name_H-M   'P 1'
#
loop_
_entity.id
_entity.type
_entity.pdbx_description
1 polymer ?
#
loop_
_entity_poly.entity_id
_entity_poly.type
_entity_poly.pdbx_seq_one_letter_code
_entity_poly.pdbx_strand_id
1 'polypeptide(L)'
;MPGQRKRKRRQQAAGARSGAGHWQVVFETQDRAEWQAYLSRLRARPEPADWSTTRVDTLCGRLAHPTTYRLSLFVPARPSR
;
A
#
# COMPACT_ATOMS: atom_id res chain seq x y z
N MET A 1 -23.17 -12.19 -21.27
CA MET A 1 -22.71 -11.91 -19.89
C MET A 1 -22.08 -10.50 -19.79
N PRO A 2 -22.88 -9.42 -19.64
CA PRO A 2 -22.40 -8.05 -19.67
C PRO A 2 -21.97 -7.57 -18.27
N GLY A 3 -20.91 -8.14 -17.72
CA GLY A 3 -20.43 -7.76 -16.37
C GLY A 3 -18.90 -7.70 -16.24
N GLN A 4 -18.17 -8.38 -17.12
CA GLN A 4 -16.73 -8.56 -16.94
C GLN A 4 -15.88 -7.33 -17.33
N ARG A 5 -16.36 -6.51 -18.29
CA ARG A 5 -15.60 -5.35 -18.79
C ARG A 5 -15.43 -4.23 -17.75
N LYS A 6 -16.41 -3.99 -16.88
CA LYS A 6 -16.32 -2.95 -15.85
C LYS A 6 -15.25 -3.26 -14.79
N ARG A 7 -15.00 -4.55 -14.51
CA ARG A 7 -14.05 -4.97 -13.46
C ARG A 7 -12.58 -4.73 -13.86
N LYS A 8 -12.24 -4.92 -15.14
CA LYS A 8 -10.85 -4.77 -15.64
C LYS A 8 -10.37 -3.30 -15.63
N ARG A 9 -11.29 -2.34 -15.81
CA ARG A 9 -10.94 -0.91 -15.88
C ARG A 9 -10.62 -0.29 -14.51
N ARG A 10 -11.19 -0.82 -13.42
CA ARG A 10 -10.91 -0.36 -12.05
C ARG A 10 -9.51 -0.76 -11.56
N GLN A 11 -8.96 -1.88 -12.03
CA GLN A 11 -7.60 -2.30 -11.69
C GLN A 11 -6.52 -1.47 -12.41
N GLN A 12 -6.79 -0.98 -13.62
CA GLN A 12 -5.86 -0.09 -14.33
C GLN A 12 -5.82 1.33 -13.75
N ALA A 13 -6.93 1.82 -13.20
CA ALA A 13 -6.99 3.15 -12.58
C ALA A 13 -6.20 3.24 -11.26
N ALA A 14 -5.99 2.13 -10.55
CA ALA A 14 -5.16 2.08 -9.34
C ALA A 14 -3.65 2.11 -9.64
N GLY A 15 -3.24 1.81 -10.88
CA GLY A 15 -1.84 1.87 -11.33
C GLY A 15 -1.47 3.15 -12.10
N ALA A 16 -2.46 3.96 -12.50
CA ALA A 16 -2.26 5.11 -13.39
C ALA A 16 -2.32 6.47 -12.66
N ARG A 17 -1.74 6.55 -11.46
CA ARG A 17 -1.23 7.82 -10.93
C ARG A 17 0.28 7.73 -10.78
N SER A 18 0.95 7.45 -11.90
CA SER A 18 2.36 7.76 -12.07
C SER A 18 2.51 9.28 -12.21
N GLY A 19 2.21 10.03 -11.15
CA GLY A 19 3.04 11.20 -10.89
C GLY A 19 4.44 10.62 -10.72
N ALA A 20 5.42 11.12 -11.48
CA ALA A 20 6.78 10.60 -11.47
C ALA A 20 7.21 10.38 -10.02
N GLY A 21 7.31 9.14 -9.55
CA GLY A 21 7.37 8.81 -8.13
C GLY A 21 7.24 7.30 -7.93
N HIS A 22 7.72 6.80 -6.79
CA HIS A 22 7.76 5.37 -6.49
C HIS A 22 7.24 5.10 -5.08
N TRP A 23 6.72 3.89 -4.87
CA TRP A 23 6.35 3.43 -3.54
C TRP A 23 7.56 2.83 -2.85
N GLN A 24 7.97 3.39 -1.71
CA GLN A 24 9.03 2.87 -0.87
C GLN A 24 8.42 2.08 0.29
N VAL A 25 8.89 0.85 0.50
CA VAL A 25 8.47 0.03 1.64
C VAL A 25 9.16 0.53 2.90
N VAL A 26 8.39 0.82 3.94
CA VAL A 26 8.91 1.33 5.23
C VAL A 26 8.73 0.35 6.37
N PHE A 27 7.81 -0.61 6.22
CA PHE A 27 7.59 -1.66 7.20
C PHE A 27 7.02 -2.90 6.50
N GLU A 28 7.55 -4.08 6.82
CA GLU A 28 7.09 -5.36 6.30
C GLU A 28 7.18 -6.41 7.40
N THR A 29 6.10 -7.17 7.61
CA THR A 29 6.06 -8.25 8.61
C THR A 29 5.10 -9.35 8.17
N GLN A 30 5.35 -10.58 8.61
CA GLN A 30 4.39 -11.68 8.48
C GLN A 30 3.56 -11.87 9.75
N ASP A 31 3.92 -11.19 10.84
CA ASP A 31 3.20 -11.25 12.10
C ASP A 31 2.04 -10.25 12.10
N ARG A 32 0.83 -10.79 12.24
CA ARG A 32 -0.40 -9.99 12.31
C ARG A 32 -0.47 -9.13 13.57
N ALA A 33 0.02 -9.61 14.71
CA ALA A 33 0.00 -8.86 15.97
C ALA A 33 0.95 -7.66 15.90
N GLU A 34 2.16 -7.87 15.37
CA GLU A 34 3.14 -6.81 15.13
C GLU A 34 2.59 -5.77 14.16
N TRP A 35 1.95 -6.22 13.07
CA TRP A 35 1.29 -5.33 12.10
C TRP A 35 0.22 -4.44 12.75
N GLN A 36 -0.66 -5.01 13.57
CA GLN A 36 -1.71 -4.26 14.25
C GLN A 36 -1.14 -3.27 15.27
N ALA A 37 -0.12 -3.67 16.03
CA ALA A 37 0.57 -2.78 16.96
C ALA A 37 1.22 -1.61 16.22
N TYR A 38 1.86 -1.85 15.08
CA TYR A 38 2.48 -0.82 14.27
C TYR A 38 1.45 0.19 13.73
N LEU A 39 0.35 -0.29 13.14
CA LEU A 39 -0.72 0.58 12.64
C LEU A 39 -1.38 1.41 13.76
N SER A 40 -1.54 0.82 14.94
CA SER A 40 -2.12 1.52 16.09
C SER A 40 -1.21 2.65 16.56
N ARG A 41 0.12 2.40 16.63
CA ARG A 41 1.12 3.43 16.94
C ARG A 41 1.16 4.53 15.88
N LEU A 42 1.05 4.18 14.59
CA LEU A 42 1.04 5.15 13.49
C LEU A 42 -0.17 6.08 13.56
N ARG A 43 -1.34 5.55 13.93
CA ARG A 43 -2.58 6.35 14.14
C ARG A 43 -2.54 7.21 15.39
N ALA A 44 -1.82 6.78 16.43
CA ALA A 44 -1.69 7.50 17.69
C ALA A 44 -0.60 8.59 17.65
N ARG A 45 0.17 8.71 16.55
CA ARG A 45 1.18 9.75 16.43
C ARG A 45 0.53 11.15 16.41
N PRO A 46 1.16 12.15 17.06
CA PRO A 46 0.64 13.53 17.08
C PRO A 46 0.58 14.15 15.68
N GLU A 47 1.54 13.81 14.82
CA GLU A 47 1.51 14.11 13.39
C GLU A 47 0.68 13.03 12.68
N PRO A 48 -0.50 13.37 12.13
CA PRO A 48 -1.30 12.41 11.39
C PRO A 48 -0.49 11.94 10.17
N ALA A 49 -0.29 10.62 10.07
CA ALA A 49 0.26 10.04 8.85
C ALA A 49 -0.60 10.47 7.66
N ASP A 50 0.05 10.98 6.62
CA ASP A 50 -0.65 11.32 5.39
C ASP A 50 -1.10 10.03 4.69
N TRP A 51 -2.35 9.64 4.95
CA TRP A 51 -2.97 8.46 4.36
C TRP A 51 -3.16 8.57 2.84
N SER A 52 -3.00 9.76 2.26
CA SER A 52 -3.02 9.93 0.80
C SER A 52 -1.71 9.49 0.14
N THR A 53 -0.60 9.55 0.88
CA THR A 53 0.74 9.09 0.47
C THR A 53 1.15 7.78 1.16
N THR A 54 0.28 7.17 1.95
CA THR A 54 0.54 5.90 2.64
C THR A 54 -0.32 4.78 2.06
N ARG A 55 0.29 3.61 1.84
CA ARG A 55 -0.37 2.41 1.32
C ARG A 55 -0.14 1.22 2.23
N VAL A 56 -1.24 0.53 2.54
CA VAL A 56 -1.25 -0.74 3.27
C VAL A 56 -1.57 -1.86 2.30
N ASP A 57 -0.67 -2.83 2.16
CA ASP A 57 -0.88 -4.03 1.37
C ASP A 57 -0.91 -5.27 2.28
N THR A 58 -1.89 -6.15 2.07
CA THR A 58 -1.90 -7.51 2.62
C THR A 58 -1.64 -8.48 1.47
N LEU A 59 -0.42 -8.99 1.41
CA LEU A 59 0.03 -9.94 0.40
C LEU A 59 -0.29 -11.35 0.90
N CYS A 60 -1.55 -11.75 0.71
CA CYS A 60 -1.97 -13.11 0.99
C CYS A 60 -1.31 -14.05 -0.02
N GLY A 61 -0.28 -14.76 0.41
CA GLY A 61 0.26 -15.87 -0.35
C GLY A 61 -0.81 -16.92 -0.65
N ARG A 62 -0.70 -17.61 -1.78
CA ARG A 62 -1.48 -18.83 -1.98
C ARG A 62 -0.86 -19.93 -1.14
N LEU A 63 -1.66 -20.57 -0.28
CA LEU A 63 -1.48 -21.84 0.46
C LEU A 63 -0.09 -22.18 1.06
N ALA A 64 0.99 -22.14 0.27
CA ALA A 64 2.36 -22.38 0.70
C ALA A 64 3.14 -21.10 1.08
N HIS A 65 2.63 -19.91 0.75
CA HIS A 65 3.29 -18.65 1.08
C HIS A 65 2.62 -17.96 2.27
N PRO A 66 3.39 -17.52 3.28
CA PRO A 66 2.85 -16.81 4.42
C PRO A 66 2.23 -15.47 3.99
N THR A 67 1.22 -15.03 4.75
CA THR A 67 0.63 -13.70 4.53
C THR A 67 1.65 -12.65 4.97
N THR A 68 1.99 -11.74 4.06
CA THR A 68 2.91 -10.63 4.36
C THR A 68 2.13 -9.33 4.41
N TYR A 69 2.27 -8.59 5.50
CA TYR A 69 1.72 -7.25 5.67
C TYR A 69 2.80 -6.22 5.36
N ARG A 70 2.46 -5.23 4.54
CA ARG A 70 3.43 -4.25 4.07
C ARG A 70 2.85 -2.84 4.14
N LEU A 71 3.65 -1.92 4.68
CA LEU A 71 3.39 -0.49 4.63
C LEU A 71 4.37 0.15 3.63
N SER A 72 3.83 0.96 2.73
CA SER A 72 4.61 1.71 1.75
C SER A 72 4.23 3.18 1.76
N LEU A 73 5.22 4.05 1.57
CA LEU A 73 5.03 5.48 1.40
C LEU A 73 5.30 5.87 -0.05
N PHE A 74 4.51 6.80 -0.57
CA PHE A 74 4.70 7.36 -1.90
C PHE A 74 5.79 8.43 -1.83
N VAL A 75 6.87 8.20 -2.56
CA VAL A 75 7.97 9.15 -2.71
C VAL A 75 7.82 9.81 -4.09
N PRO A 76 7.47 11.10 -4.15
CA PRO A 76 7.46 11.82 -5.42
C PRO A 76 8.88 11.89 -5.98
N ALA A 77 9.05 11.61 -7.27
CA ALA A 77 10.31 11.84 -7.96
C ALA A 77 10.57 13.35 -7.95
N ARG A 78 11.79 13.68 -7.55
CA ARG A 78 12.26 15.06 -7.56
C ARG A 78 12.24 15.53 -9.02
N PRO A 79 11.56 16.65 -9.36
CA PRO A 79 11.66 17.18 -10.71
C PRO A 79 13.13 17.53 -10.97
N SER A 80 13.70 16.94 -12.03
CA SER A 80 15.00 17.38 -12.57
C SER A 80 14.83 18.83 -13.00
N ARG A 81 15.56 19.73 -12.35
CA ARG A 81 15.54 21.16 -12.63
C ARG A 81 16.36 21.48 -13.87
#